data_AF-A0A533BBV4-F1
#
_entry.id   AF-A0A533BBV4-F1
#
_cell.length_a   1.000
_cell.length_b   1.000
_cell.length_c   1.000
_cell.angle_alpha   90.00
_cell.angle_beta   90.00
_cell.angle_gamma   90.00
#
_symmetry.space_group_name_H-M   'P 1'
#
loop_
_entity.id
_entity.type
_entity.pdbx_description
1 polymer ?
#
loop_
_entity_poly.entity_id
_entity_poly.type
_entity_poly.pdbx_seq_one_letter_code
_entity_poly.pdbx_strand_id
1 'polypeptide(L)'
;MDLGSNGWLLEIKPDGTVLCQYGVAMDDVMALMSEGTPEDLGTDEVAKQAKYFIQPAVSKFRPLLLQSGFAEETEMNEEFVAVTFARAVDLQNPSKVQDLIRWCCRQIGGMA
;
A
#
# COMPACT_ATOMS: atom_id res chain seq x y z
N MET A 1 11.75 -8.11 -1.01
CA MET A 1 11.05 -9.18 -1.75
C MET A 1 9.93 -8.47 -2.47
N ASP A 2 10.10 -8.28 -3.78
CA ASP A 2 9.17 -7.54 -4.63
C ASP A 2 7.90 -8.38 -4.84
N LEU A 3 6.73 -7.83 -4.51
CA LEU A 3 5.44 -8.51 -4.71
C LEU A 3 4.85 -8.00 -6.03
N GLY A 4 5.19 -8.71 -7.11
CA GLY A 4 4.87 -8.33 -8.48
C GLY A 4 3.41 -7.97 -8.80
N SER A 5 3.27 -7.33 -9.96
CA SER A 5 2.08 -7.07 -10.81
C SER A 5 0.81 -6.43 -10.23
N ASN A 6 0.57 -6.47 -8.92
CA ASN A 6 -0.65 -5.92 -8.30
C ASN A 6 -0.41 -4.62 -7.53
N GLY A 7 0.79 -4.04 -7.59
CA GLY A 7 1.12 -2.74 -6.98
C GLY A 7 1.26 -2.74 -5.44
N TRP A 8 1.23 -3.91 -4.80
CA TRP A 8 1.42 -4.04 -3.35
C TRP A 8 2.86 -4.38 -3.01
N LEU A 9 3.40 -3.75 -1.96
CA LEU A 9 4.68 -4.05 -1.35
C LEU A 9 4.45 -4.80 -0.03
N LEU A 10 5.20 -5.89 0.21
CA LEU A 10 5.27 -6.58 1.50
C LEU A 10 6.69 -6.55 2.05
N GLU A 11 6.83 -5.98 3.23
CA GLU A 11 8.11 -5.82 3.90
C GLU A 11 8.04 -6.31 5.35
N ILE A 12 9.18 -6.75 5.87
CA ILE A 12 9.39 -6.94 7.30
C ILE A 12 10.53 -6.05 7.71
N LYS A 13 10.26 -5.12 8.61
CA LYS A 13 11.26 -4.23 9.17
C LYS A 13 12.06 -4.95 10.26
N PRO A 14 13.34 -4.57 10.46
CA PRO A 14 14.18 -5.13 11.52
C PRO A 14 13.61 -4.95 12.95
N ASP A 15 12.71 -3.98 13.13
CA ASP A 15 12.02 -3.72 14.40
C ASP A 15 10.89 -4.71 14.71
N GLY A 16 10.65 -5.69 13.83
CA GLY A 16 9.57 -6.66 14.01
C GLY A 16 8.22 -6.16 13.50
N THR A 17 8.19 -5.28 12.50
CA THR A 17 6.94 -4.83 11.86
C THR A 17 6.76 -5.46 10.49
N VAL A 18 5.62 -6.10 10.26
CA VAL A 18 5.19 -6.53 8.91
C VAL A 18 4.35 -5.42 8.28
N LEU A 19 4.69 -5.05 7.04
CA LEU A 19 4.04 -3.99 6.28
C LEU A 19 3.41 -4.54 5.01
N CYS A 20 2.14 -4.24 4.76
CA CYS A 20 1.49 -4.39 3.45
C CYS A 20 1.16 -2.98 2.95
N GLN A 21 1.85 -2.50 1.92
CA GLN A 21 1.72 -1.15 1.41
C GLN A 21 1.22 -1.17 -0.04
N TYR A 22 0.36 -0.23 -0.40
CA TYR A 22 0.02 0.07 -1.79
C TYR A 22 0.24 1.55 -2.04
N GLY A 23 0.96 1.89 -3.10
CA GLY A 23 1.28 3.27 -3.41
C GLY A 23 1.46 3.53 -4.89
N VAL A 24 1.45 4.80 -5.24
CA VAL A 24 1.63 5.31 -6.60
C VAL A 24 2.57 6.51 -6.57
N ALA A 25 3.41 6.66 -7.59
CA ALA A 25 4.23 7.84 -7.75
C ALA A 25 3.36 9.05 -8.14
N MET A 26 3.72 10.23 -7.66
CA MET A 26 2.96 11.44 -7.98
C MET A 26 2.99 11.76 -9.48
N ASP A 27 4.12 11.48 -10.14
CA ASP A 27 4.27 11.62 -11.59
C ASP A 27 3.26 10.77 -12.38
N ASP A 28 2.94 9.56 -11.92
CA ASP A 28 1.95 8.70 -12.56
C ASP A 28 0.53 9.29 -12.42
N VAL A 29 0.22 9.87 -11.26
CA VAL A 29 -1.05 10.57 -11.02
C VAL A 29 -1.15 11.79 -11.94
N MET A 30 -0.08 12.59 -12.05
CA MET A 30 -0.05 13.74 -12.94
C MET A 30 -0.20 13.33 -14.42
N ALA A 31 0.46 12.25 -14.84
CA ALA A 31 0.35 11.73 -16.20
C ALA A 31 -1.09 11.31 -16.53
N LEU A 32 -1.78 10.62 -15.61
CA LEU A 32 -3.18 10.23 -15.74
C LEU A 32 -4.13 11.44 -15.84
N MET A 33 -3.82 12.53 -15.16
CA MET A 33 -4.61 13.77 -15.21
C MET A 33 -4.33 14.60 -16.48
N SER A 34 -3.13 14.48 -17.05
CA SER A 34 -2.66 15.32 -18.17
C SER A 34 -3.21 14.94 -19.55
N GLU A 35 -3.95 13.83 -19.68
CA GLU A 35 -4.62 13.43 -20.94
C GLU A 35 -5.79 14.37 -21.34
N GLY A 36 -6.12 15.37 -20.51
CA GLY A 36 -7.22 16.34 -20.76
C GLY A 36 -6.81 17.70 -21.32
N THR A 37 -5.78 18.35 -20.77
CA THR A 37 -5.17 19.64 -21.18
C THR A 37 -4.19 20.04 -20.06
N PRO A 38 -3.13 20.83 -20.31
CA PRO A 38 -2.20 21.26 -19.26
C PRO A 38 -2.85 22.39 -18.44
N GLU A 39 -3.84 22.05 -17.61
CA GLU A 39 -4.26 22.93 -16.52
C GLU A 39 -3.33 22.69 -15.32
N ASP A 40 -2.81 23.79 -14.78
CA ASP A 40 -1.96 23.78 -13.59
C ASP A 40 -2.83 23.42 -12.39
N LEU A 41 -2.88 22.12 -12.09
CA LEU A 41 -3.69 21.59 -11.00
C LEU A 41 -3.01 21.95 -9.68
N GLY A 42 -3.75 22.62 -8.79
CA GLY A 42 -3.28 22.87 -7.44
C GLY A 42 -2.93 21.56 -6.72
N THR A 43 -1.94 21.62 -5.83
CA THR A 43 -1.46 20.49 -5.00
C THR A 43 -2.58 19.74 -4.28
N ASP A 44 -3.64 20.44 -3.87
CA ASP A 44 -4.82 19.84 -3.21
C ASP A 44 -5.64 18.94 -4.15
N GLU A 45 -5.77 19.30 -5.42
CA GLU A 45 -6.54 18.51 -6.39
C GLU A 45 -5.76 17.26 -6.79
N VAL A 46 -4.44 17.39 -7.00
CA VAL A 46 -3.55 16.25 -7.24
C VAL A 46 -3.58 15.26 -6.07
N ALA A 47 -3.46 15.77 -4.84
CA ALA A 47 -3.56 14.95 -3.63
C ALA A 47 -4.87 14.17 -3.52
N LYS A 48 -5.98 14.82 -3.88
CA LYS A 48 -7.31 14.21 -3.89
C LYS A 48 -7.40 13.11 -4.95
N GLN A 49 -6.93 13.37 -6.16
CA GLN A 49 -6.93 12.37 -7.23
C GLN A 49 -6.04 11.18 -6.92
N ALA A 50 -4.85 11.40 -6.36
CA ALA A 50 -3.97 10.32 -5.93
C ALA A 50 -4.65 9.38 -4.92
N LYS A 51 -5.35 9.95 -3.93
CA LYS A 51 -6.13 9.16 -2.96
C LYS A 51 -7.26 8.37 -3.63
N TYR A 52 -8.00 9.00 -4.54
CA TYR A 52 -9.06 8.31 -5.30
C TYR A 52 -8.52 7.19 -6.18
N PHE A 53 -7.33 7.37 -6.75
CA PHE A 53 -6.69 6.39 -7.62
C PHE A 53 -6.33 5.10 -6.88
N ILE A 54 -5.75 5.21 -5.68
CA ILE A 54 -5.35 4.03 -4.90
C ILE A 54 -6.49 3.39 -4.09
N GLN A 55 -7.59 4.13 -3.85
CA GLN A 55 -8.70 3.68 -3.03
C GLN A 55 -9.29 2.32 -3.45
N PRO A 56 -9.53 2.03 -4.75
CA PRO A 56 -10.10 0.74 -5.16
C PRO A 56 -9.22 -0.46 -4.80
N ALA A 57 -7.90 -0.34 -5.01
CA ALA A 57 -6.95 -1.39 -4.68
C ALA A 57 -6.90 -1.64 -3.16
N VAL A 58 -6.87 -0.57 -2.37
CA VAL A 58 -6.85 -0.61 -0.90
C VAL A 58 -8.15 -1.15 -0.31
N SER A 59 -9.30 -0.66 -0.78
CA SER A 59 -10.61 -0.98 -0.18
C SER A 59 -10.96 -2.46 -0.28
N LYS A 60 -10.46 -3.14 -1.31
CA LYS A 60 -10.63 -4.60 -1.49
C LYS A 60 -10.07 -5.41 -0.33
N PHE A 61 -8.95 -4.97 0.27
CA PHE A 61 -8.23 -5.71 1.31
C PHE A 61 -8.30 -5.07 2.70
N ARG A 62 -8.68 -3.80 2.80
CA ARG A 62 -8.77 -3.05 4.05
C ARG A 62 -9.52 -3.81 5.16
N PRO A 63 -10.75 -4.35 4.95
CA PRO A 63 -11.45 -5.06 6.02
C PRO A 63 -10.69 -6.30 6.51
N LEU A 64 -10.09 -7.06 5.60
CA LEU A 64 -9.32 -8.26 5.90
C LEU A 64 -8.07 -7.95 6.73
N LEU A 65 -7.34 -6.90 6.36
CA LEU A 65 -6.11 -6.47 7.03
C LEU A 65 -6.40 -5.91 8.43
N LEU A 66 -7.40 -5.04 8.56
CA LEU A 66 -7.80 -4.47 9.85
C LEU A 66 -8.29 -5.56 10.82
N GLN A 67 -9.13 -6.50 10.36
CA GLN A 67 -9.58 -7.62 11.19
C GLN A 67 -8.44 -8.57 11.59
N SER A 68 -7.38 -8.61 10.78
CA SER A 68 -6.17 -9.40 11.06
C SER A 68 -5.18 -8.67 11.98
N GLY A 69 -5.55 -7.51 12.52
CA GLY A 69 -4.77 -6.77 13.50
C GLY A 69 -3.68 -5.87 12.92
N PHE A 70 -3.79 -5.51 11.64
CA PHE A 70 -2.98 -4.43 11.09
C PHE A 70 -3.60 -3.06 11.44
N ALA A 71 -2.75 -2.06 11.66
CA ALA A 71 -3.12 -0.66 11.72
C ALA A 71 -2.90 -0.01 10.35
N GLU A 72 -3.82 0.86 9.93
CA GLU A 72 -3.73 1.58 8.67
C GLU A 72 -3.15 2.98 8.87
N GLU A 73 -2.21 3.34 8.01
CA GLU A 73 -1.63 4.68 7.90
C GLU A 73 -1.62 5.11 6.44
N THR A 74 -1.85 6.40 6.18
CA THR A 74 -1.75 6.99 4.85
C THR A 74 -0.62 8.01 4.84
N GLU A 75 0.29 7.87 3.89
CA GLU A 75 1.40 8.80 3.67
C GLU A 75 1.24 9.46 2.29
N MET A 76 1.54 10.75 2.24
CA MET A 76 1.46 11.56 1.03
C MET A 76 2.51 12.66 1.10
N ASN A 77 3.36 12.72 0.08
CA ASN A 77 4.34 13.77 -0.11
C ASN A 77 4.44 14.12 -1.60
N GLU A 78 5.44 14.91 -1.97
CA GLU A 78 5.65 15.35 -3.36
C GLU A 78 6.03 14.20 -4.30
N GLU A 79 6.56 13.10 -3.77
CA GLU A 79 7.07 11.96 -4.55
C GLU A 79 5.99 10.87 -4.73
N PHE A 80 5.19 10.59 -3.71
CA PHE A 80 4.23 9.48 -3.73
C PHE A 80 3.03 9.67 -2.81
N VAL A 81 2.01 8.81 -3.06
CA VAL A 81 0.90 8.56 -2.12
C VAL A 81 0.82 7.07 -1.85
N ALA A 82 0.75 6.69 -0.58
CA ALA A 82 0.69 5.29 -0.17
C ALA A 82 -0.26 5.08 1.02
N VAL A 83 -0.89 3.91 1.04
CA VAL A 83 -1.56 3.36 2.23
C VAL A 83 -0.77 2.17 2.73
N THR A 84 -0.40 2.21 4.00
CA THR A 84 0.38 1.19 4.68
C THR A 84 -0.47 0.51 5.75
N PHE A 85 -0.50 -0.81 5.74
CA PHE A 85 -1.03 -1.62 6.82
C PHE A 85 0.16 -2.21 7.59
N ALA A 86 0.31 -1.83 8.86
CA ALA A 86 1.42 -2.24 9.71
C ALA A 86 0.95 -3.12 10.87
N ARG A 87 1.71 -4.19 11.16
CA ARG A 87 1.46 -5.07 12.30
C ARG A 87 2.76 -5.51 12.95
N ALA A 88 2.88 -5.28 14.26
CA ALA A 88 3.99 -5.81 15.05
C ALA A 88 3.93 -7.35 15.15
N VAL A 89 5.09 -7.98 15.08
CA VAL A 89 5.29 -9.41 15.23
C VAL A 89 6.36 -9.73 16.26
N ASP A 90 6.22 -10.90 16.87
CA ASP A 90 7.23 -11.44 17.76
C ASP A 90 8.34 -12.15 16.96
N LEU A 91 9.50 -11.51 16.84
CA LEU A 91 10.67 -12.07 16.15
C LEU A 91 11.26 -13.29 16.87
N GLN A 92 10.92 -13.52 18.15
CA GLN A 92 11.30 -14.75 18.85
C GLN A 92 10.42 -15.94 18.46
N ASN A 93 9.38 -15.73 17.64
CA ASN A 93 8.52 -16.78 17.12
C ASN A 93 8.54 -16.84 15.57
N PRO A 94 9.65 -17.31 14.96
CA PRO A 94 9.82 -17.26 13.49
C PRO A 94 8.72 -17.99 12.72
N SER A 95 8.14 -19.06 13.27
CA SER A 95 7.06 -19.80 12.60
C SER A 95 5.80 -18.94 12.44
N LYS A 96 5.40 -18.21 13.48
CA LYS A 96 4.26 -17.26 13.39
C LYS A 96 4.54 -16.12 12.42
N VAL A 97 5.77 -15.60 12.40
CA VAL A 97 6.17 -14.58 11.42
C VAL A 97 6.04 -15.13 10.00
N GLN A 98 6.58 -16.32 9.75
CA GLN A 98 6.49 -16.98 8.43
C GLN A 98 5.05 -17.29 8.01
N ASP A 99 4.21 -17.73 8.94
CA ASP A 99 2.79 -17.97 8.67
C ASP A 99 2.08 -16.66 8.27
N LEU A 100 2.37 -15.56 8.96
CA LEU A 100 1.82 -14.25 8.62
C LEU A 100 2.28 -13.76 7.25
N ILE A 101 3.58 -13.88 6.92
CA ILE A 101 4.09 -13.52 5.58
C ILE A 101 3.38 -14.35 4.51
N ARG A 102 3.33 -15.67 4.67
CA ARG A 102 2.67 -16.57 3.72
C ARG A 102 1.19 -16.23 3.54
N TRP A 103 0.52 -15.85 4.62
CA TRP A 103 -0.85 -15.37 4.58
C TRP A 103 -0.96 -14.06 3.79
N CYS A 104 -0.10 -13.06 4.04
CA CYS A 104 -0.10 -11.78 3.31
C CYS A 104 0.13 -12.00 1.81
N CYS A 105 1.12 -12.82 1.44
CA CYS A 105 1.39 -13.17 0.03
C CYS A 105 0.17 -13.82 -0.65
N ARG A 106 -0.53 -14.72 0.05
CA ARG A 106 -1.71 -15.42 -0.50
C ARG A 106 -2.90 -14.48 -0.68
N GLN A 107 -3.14 -13.61 0.29
CA GLN A 107 -4.32 -12.74 0.28
C GLN A 107 -4.15 -11.52 -0.62
N ILE A 108 -2.94 -10.96 -0.69
CA ILE A 108 -2.68 -9.64 -1.28
C ILE A 108 -1.81 -9.75 -2.54
N GLY A 109 -0.72 -10.50 -2.48
CA GLY A 109 0.27 -10.62 -3.55
C GLY A 109 -0.14 -11.51 -4.73
N GLY A 110 -1.44 -11.73 -4.93
CA GLY A 110 -1.97 -12.85 -5.72
C GLY A 110 -1.29 -13.08 -7.08
N MET A 111 -0.50 -14.16 -7.16
CA MET A 111 -0.76 -15.19 -8.16
C MET A 111 -2.08 -15.85 -7.79
N ALA A 112 -3.16 -15.46 -8.48
CA ALA A 112 -4.35 -16.30 -8.60
C ALA A 112 -4.13 -17.31 -9.72
#